data_AF-W1XWR2-F1
#
_entry.id   AF-W1XWR2-F1
#
_cell.length_a   1.000
_cell.length_b   1.000
_cell.length_c   1.000
_cell.angle_alpha   90.00
_cell.angle_beta   90.00
_cell.angle_gamma   90.00
#
_symmetry.space_group_name_H-M   'P 1'
#
loop_
_entity.id
_entity.type
_entity.pdbx_description
1 polymer ?
#
loop_
_entity_poly.entity_id
_entity_poly.type
_entity_poly.pdbx_seq_one_letter_code
_entity_poly.pdbx_strand_id
1 'polypeptide(L)' 'MEFSYFLPVHIQFGWDKVDSVADFVKPYGNKALIVTGRTSAKKSGLYDRVTA' A
#
# COMPACT_ATOMS: atom_id res chain seq x y z
N MET A 1 -3.65 -35.64 4.40
CA MET A 1 -4.46 -34.43 4.64
C MET A 1 -4.32 -33.59 3.39
N GLU A 2 -5.37 -33.45 2.59
CA GLU A 2 -5.31 -32.55 1.44
C GLU A 2 -5.55 -31.12 1.91
N PHE A 3 -4.68 -30.19 1.52
CA PHE A 3 -4.90 -28.77 1.68
C PHE A 3 -4.59 -28.06 0.37
N SER A 4 -5.38 -27.04 0.07
CA SER A 4 -5.12 -26.11 -1.03
C SER A 4 -4.79 -24.75 -0.42
N TYR A 5 -3.70 -24.14 -0.90
CA TYR A 5 -3.21 -22.85 -0.42
C TYR A 5 -3.01 -21.91 -1.59
N PHE A 6 -3.62 -20.73 -1.51
CA PHE A 6 -3.56 -19.71 -2.53
C PHE A 6 -3.38 -18.33 -1.89
N LEU A 7 -2.21 -17.74 -2.12
CA LEU A 7 -1.87 -16.39 -1.65
C LEU A 7 -1.46 -15.53 -2.86
N PRO A 8 -2.42 -14.94 -3.59
CA PRO A 8 -2.14 -14.15 -4.79
C PRO A 8 -1.63 -12.73 -4.49
N VAL A 9 -1.34 -12.41 -3.22
CA VAL A 9 -0.98 -11.06 -2.80
C VAL A 9 0.43 -10.73 -3.26
N HIS A 10 0.58 -9.62 -3.98
CA HIS A 10 1.88 -9.11 -4.39
C HIS A 10 2.52 -8.28 -3.26
N ILE A 11 3.32 -8.93 -2.42
CA ILE A 11 3.97 -8.29 -1.27
C ILE A 11 5.16 -7.44 -1.73
N GLN A 12 5.11 -6.15 -1.41
CA GLN A 12 6.24 -5.23 -1.58
C GLN A 12 6.98 -5.06 -0.25
N PHE A 13 8.27 -5.43 -0.21
CA PHE A 13 9.09 -5.39 1.00
C PHE A 13 10.38 -4.61 0.78
N GLY A 14 10.84 -3.91 1.81
CA GLY A 14 12.09 -3.15 1.81
C GLY A 14 11.92 -1.76 2.42
N TRP A 15 13.07 -1.13 2.74
CA TRP A 15 13.11 0.26 3.16
C TRP A 15 12.64 1.18 2.03
N ASP A 16 11.97 2.28 2.38
CA ASP A 16 11.40 3.28 1.45
C ASP A 16 10.45 2.77 0.37
N LYS A 17 9.99 1.51 0.46
CA LYS A 17 9.14 0.94 -0.60
C LYS A 17 7.79 1.65 -0.77
N VAL A 18 7.33 2.33 0.29
CA VAL A 18 6.12 3.17 0.29
C VAL A 18 6.16 4.28 -0.77
N ASP A 19 7.35 4.76 -1.14
CA ASP A 19 7.51 5.85 -2.12
C ASP A 19 7.20 5.39 -3.56
N SER A 20 7.12 4.07 -3.79
CA SER A 20 6.77 3.48 -5.08
C SER A 20 5.33 2.97 -5.16
N VAL A 21 4.47 3.29 -4.17
CA VAL A 21 3.07 2.85 -4.13
C VAL A 21 2.31 3.21 -5.41
N ALA A 22 2.56 4.40 -5.98
CA ALA A 22 1.86 4.86 -7.18
C ALA A 22 2.06 3.93 -8.39
N ASP A 23 3.25 3.36 -8.57
CA ASP A 23 3.57 2.47 -9.68
C ASP A 23 2.73 1.19 -9.65
N PHE A 24 2.43 0.69 -8.44
CA PHE A 24 1.62 -0.50 -8.25
C PHE A 24 0.13 -0.23 -8.34
N VAL A 25 -0.32 0.98 -7.95
CA VAL A 25 -1.75 1.32 -7.93
C VAL A 25 -2.25 1.82 -9.29
N LYS A 26 -1.38 2.44 -10.10
CA LYS A 26 -1.72 3.02 -11.41
C LYS A 26 -2.47 2.09 -12.38
N PRO A 27 -2.14 0.77 -12.49
CA PRO A 27 -2.90 -0.15 -13.34
C PRO A 27 -4.37 -0.35 -12.91
N TYR A 28 -4.72 -0.04 -11.66
CA TYR A 28 -6.07 -0.21 -11.13
C TYR A 28 -6.98 1.01 -11.34
N GLY A 29 -6.41 2.17 -11.71
CA GLY A 29 -7.17 3.36 -12.08
C GLY A 29 -6.49 4.69 -11.73
N ASN A 30 -7.16 5.78 -12.10
CA ASN A 30 -6.65 7.15 -11.95
C ASN A 30 -7.10 7.84 -10.66
N LYS A 31 -7.99 7.21 -9.88
CA LYS A 31 -8.53 7.76 -8.64
C LYS A 31 -8.52 6.69 -7.56
N ALA A 32 -7.89 6.99 -6.43
CA ALA A 32 -7.82 6.12 -5.27
C ALA A 32 -8.41 6.80 -4.03
N LEU A 33 -8.95 5.99 -3.12
CA LEU A 33 -9.37 6.43 -1.79
C LEU A 33 -8.39 5.87 -0.75
N ILE A 34 -7.71 6.76 -0.02
CA ILE A 34 -6.79 6.37 1.03
C ILE A 34 -7.58 6.22 2.34
N VAL A 35 -7.60 4.99 2.88
CA VAL A 35 -8.27 4.67 4.15
C VAL A 35 -7.23 4.54 5.26
N THR A 36 -7.33 5.35 6.31
CA THR A 36 -6.39 5.34 7.45
C THR A 36 -7.13 5.54 8.78
N GLY A 37 -6.45 5.31 9.89
CA GLY A 37 -6.92 5.73 11.21
C GLY A 37 -6.93 7.25 11.40
N ARG A 38 -7.12 7.71 12.65
CA ARG A 38 -7.35 9.14 12.93
C ARG A 38 -6.10 10.01 12.80
N THR A 39 -4.97 9.57 13.37
CA THR A 39 -3.78 10.45 13.55
C THR A 39 -2.43 9.80 13.27
N SER A 40 -2.30 8.48 13.38
CA SER A 40 -1.00 7.79 13.35
C SER A 40 -0.25 7.99 12.03
N ALA A 41 -0.89 7.70 10.89
CA ALA A 41 -0.26 7.79 9.56
C ALA A 41 0.19 9.22 9.19
N LYS A 42 -0.52 10.23 9.69
CA LYS A 42 -0.15 11.64 9.50
C LYS A 42 1.02 12.03 10.40
N LYS A 43 1.00 11.65 11.68
CA LYS A 43 2.07 11.97 12.64
C LYS A 43 3.42 11.35 12.25
N SER A 44 3.41 10.18 11.61
CA SER A 44 4.63 9.52 11.13
C SER A 44 5.11 10.03 9.77
N GLY A 45 4.37 10.91 9.10
CA GLY A 45 4.66 11.38 7.74
C GLY A 45 4.39 10.35 6.64
N LEU A 46 3.89 9.15 6.98
CA LEU A 46 3.60 8.10 5.98
C LEU A 46 2.47 8.49 5.04
N TYR A 47 1.45 9.17 5.57
CA TYR A 47 0.36 9.68 4.74
C TYR A 47 0.89 10.64 3.68
N ASP A 48 1.75 11.57 4.09
CA ASP A 48 2.30 12.59 3.20
C ASP A 48 3.15 11.97 2.09
N ARG A 49 3.96 10.93 2.42
CA ARG A 49 4.75 10.17 1.44
C ARG A 49 3.90 9.45 0.39
N VAL A 50 2.68 9.05 0.73
CA VAL A 50 1.76 8.35 -0.20
C VAL A 50 0.96 9.34 -1.04
N THR A 51 0.71 10.55 -0.55
CA THR A 51 -0.09 11.58 -1.24
C THR A 51 0.72 12.61 -2.04
N ALA A 52 2.05 12.62 -1.87
CA ALA A 52 2.95 13.50 -2.62
C ALA A 52 2.95 13.17 -4.12
#